data_AF-A0A069APT4-F1
#
_entry.id   AF-A0A069APT4-F1
#
_cell.length_a   1.000
_cell.length_b   1.000
_cell.length_c   1.000
_cell.angle_alpha   90.00
_cell.angle_beta   90.00
_cell.angle_gamma   90.00
#
_symmetry.space_group_name_H-M   'P 1'
#
loop_
_entity.id
_entity.type
_entity.pdbx_description
1 polymer ?
#
loop_
_entity_poly.entity_id
_entity_poly.type
_entity_poly.pdbx_seq_one_letter_code
_entity_poly.pdbx_strand_id
1 'polypeptide(L)'
;MTEYIEVGRRIFFDEEGEIIFYEGQSKGNVPERKNIKKIEYIDLEYDYVDYDKYKIIGIDIRTKQPILEEIPVYMSEEEKRIQELENQILIAENEKVGGIL
;
A
#
# COMPACT_ATOMS: atom_id res chain seq x y z
N MET A 1 23.83 -24.33 2.04
CA MET A 1 23.31 -23.08 1.47
C MET A 1 21.84 -23.03 1.84
N THR A 2 21.40 -21.99 2.53
CA THR A 2 19.96 -21.79 2.74
C THR A 2 19.41 -21.27 1.43
N GLU A 3 18.50 -22.00 0.79
CA GLU A 3 17.79 -21.52 -0.39
C GLU A 3 16.96 -20.30 0.03
N TYR A 4 17.08 -19.22 -0.74
CA TYR A 4 16.21 -18.07 -0.57
C TYR A 4 14.88 -18.39 -1.23
N ILE A 5 13.80 -18.31 -0.46
CA ILE A 5 12.44 -18.56 -0.94
C ILE A 5 11.66 -17.26 -0.79
N GLU A 6 11.13 -16.77 -1.90
CA GLU A 6 10.18 -15.66 -1.90
C GLU A 6 8.83 -16.19 -1.42
N VAL A 7 8.35 -15.63 -0.31
CA VAL A 7 7.05 -16.01 0.27
C VAL A 7 6.17 -14.77 0.25
N GLY A 8 5.06 -14.87 -0.46
CA GLY A 8 4.05 -13.83 -0.51
C GLY A 8 3.28 -13.69 0.81
N ARG A 9 2.14 -12.99 0.76
CA ARG A 9 1.40 -12.60 1.97
C ARG A 9 0.06 -13.30 2.07
N ARG A 10 -0.23 -13.91 3.21
CA ARG A 10 -1.58 -14.36 3.57
C ARG A 10 -2.32 -13.25 4.31
N ILE A 11 -3.55 -12.96 3.88
CA ILE A 11 -4.42 -11.95 4.50
C ILE A 11 -5.69 -12.64 4.98
N PHE A 12 -6.04 -12.41 6.25
CA PHE A 12 -7.30 -12.87 6.85
C PHE A 12 -8.29 -11.72 6.91
N PHE A 13 -9.55 -11.99 6.54
CA PHE A 13 -10.60 -10.99 6.50
C PHE A 13 -11.96 -11.60 6.85
N ASP A 14 -12.90 -10.75 7.26
CA ASP A 14 -14.25 -11.17 7.64
C ASP A 14 -15.24 -11.22 6.47
N GLU A 15 -16.51 -11.54 6.75
CA GLU A 15 -17.56 -11.62 5.72
C GLU A 15 -17.87 -10.29 5.00
N GLU A 16 -17.43 -9.16 5.54
CA GLU A 16 -17.60 -7.83 4.95
C GLU A 16 -16.34 -7.37 4.21
N GLY A 17 -15.26 -8.17 4.24
CA GLY A 17 -14.00 -7.82 3.62
C GLY A 17 -13.07 -7.00 4.52
N GLU A 18 -13.41 -6.83 5.81
CA GLU A 18 -12.56 -6.13 6.76
C GLU A 18 -11.37 -7.01 7.12
N ILE A 19 -10.15 -6.47 7.01
CA ILE A 19 -8.94 -7.21 7.37
C ILE A 19 -8.89 -7.37 8.87
N ILE A 20 -8.75 -8.62 9.30
CA ILE A 20 -8.69 -8.95 10.72
C ILE A 20 -7.25 -8.72 11.17
N PHE A 21 -7.07 -7.66 11.95
CA PHE A 21 -5.83 -7.33 12.62
C PHE A 21 -6.08 -7.21 14.13
N TYR A 22 -5.26 -7.87 14.95
CA TYR A 22 -5.35 -7.74 16.40
C TYR A 22 -3.96 -7.56 17.00
N GLU A 23 -3.66 -6.34 17.44
CA GLU A 23 -2.54 -6.07 18.35
C GLU A 23 -3.02 -5.19 19.51
N GLY A 24 -2.75 -5.63 20.74
CA GLY A 24 -2.95 -4.84 21.95
C GLY A 24 -4.16 -5.20 22.83
N GLN A 25 -4.35 -4.42 23.88
CA GLN A 25 -5.50 -4.47 24.80
C GLN A 25 -6.00 -3.04 25.00
N SER A 26 -7.31 -2.85 25.07
CA SER A 26 -7.92 -1.52 25.24
C SER A 26 -8.72 -1.44 26.53
N LYS A 27 -8.72 -0.27 27.18
CA LYS A 27 -9.50 0.02 28.40
C LYS A 27 -10.10 1.42 28.29
N GLY A 28 -11.35 1.61 28.74
CA GLY A 28 -12.06 2.89 28.70
C GLY A 28 -13.27 2.85 27.77
N ASN A 29 -13.57 3.96 27.10
CA ASN A 29 -14.64 4.05 26.10
C ASN A 29 -14.19 3.39 24.78
N VAL A 30 -14.15 2.06 24.77
CA VAL A 30 -13.76 1.25 23.61
C VAL A 30 -15.03 0.86 22.84
N PRO A 31 -15.05 0.97 21.50
CA PRO A 31 -16.15 0.47 20.69
C PRO A 31 -16.44 -1.01 20.96
N GLU A 32 -17.70 -1.42 20.80
CA GLU A 32 -18.04 -2.84 20.87
C GLU A 32 -17.29 -3.63 19.81
N ARG A 33 -16.90 -4.86 20.17
CA ARG A 33 -16.24 -5.76 19.22
C ARG A 33 -17.24 -6.17 18.15
N LYS A 34 -16.81 -6.08 16.89
CA LYS A 34 -17.57 -6.61 15.76
C LYS A 34 -17.85 -8.09 15.96
N ASN A 35 -19.09 -8.50 15.74
CA ASN A 35 -19.48 -9.90 15.78
C ASN A 35 -19.21 -10.57 14.43
N ILE A 36 -17.98 -11.05 14.25
CA ILE A 36 -17.51 -11.71 13.03
C ILE A 36 -18.17 -13.10 12.90
N LYS A 37 -18.86 -13.36 11.78
CA LYS A 37 -19.51 -14.65 11.53
C LYS A 37 -18.63 -15.61 10.76
N LYS A 38 -17.75 -15.10 9.91
CA LYS A 38 -16.90 -15.92 9.04
C LYS A 38 -15.54 -15.26 8.87
N ILE A 39 -14.50 -16.09 8.89
CA ILE A 39 -13.14 -15.68 8.54
C ILE A 39 -12.75 -16.41 7.25
N GLU A 40 -12.26 -15.66 6.28
CA GLU A 40 -11.68 -16.18 5.05
C GLU A 40 -10.23 -15.71 4.94
N TYR A 41 -9.50 -16.29 3.99
CA TYR A 41 -8.14 -15.85 3.66
C TYR A 41 -7.91 -15.82 2.16
N ILE A 42 -6.97 -14.97 1.74
CA ILE A 42 -6.35 -15.01 0.42
C ILE A 42 -4.84 -15.07 0.58
N ASP A 43 -4.18 -15.70 -0.39
CA ASP A 43 -2.74 -15.68 -0.55
C ASP A 43 -2.41 -14.78 -1.72
N LEU A 44 -1.54 -13.81 -1.47
CA LEU A 44 -0.96 -12.93 -2.47
C LEU A 44 0.46 -13.41 -2.78
N GLU A 45 0.86 -13.30 -4.03
CA GLU A 45 2.24 -13.55 -4.45
C GLU A 45 3.19 -12.52 -3.82
N TYR A 46 4.49 -12.83 -3.83
CA TYR A 46 5.52 -11.87 -3.47
C TYR A 46 5.46 -10.66 -4.43
N ASP A 47 5.67 -9.45 -3.91
CA ASP A 47 5.55 -8.19 -4.66
C ASP A 47 4.22 -7.93 -5.38
N TYR A 48 3.11 -8.54 -4.91
CA TYR A 48 1.77 -8.29 -5.47
C TYR A 48 1.31 -6.82 -5.35
N VAL A 49 1.73 -6.12 -4.30
CA VAL A 49 1.40 -4.70 -4.06
C VAL A 49 2.68 -3.89 -3.93
N ASP A 50 2.75 -2.77 -4.64
CA ASP A 50 3.74 -1.72 -4.40
C ASP A 50 3.38 -0.99 -3.10
N TYR A 51 3.98 -1.45 -2.00
CA TYR A 51 3.72 -0.93 -0.66
C TYR A 51 4.32 0.45 -0.39
N ASP A 52 5.17 0.97 -1.29
CA ASP A 52 5.64 2.36 -1.21
C ASP A 52 4.56 3.34 -1.68
N LYS A 53 3.66 2.88 -2.56
CA LYS A 53 2.58 3.69 -3.13
C LYS A 53 1.20 3.36 -2.58
N TYR A 54 0.97 2.12 -2.18
CA TYR A 54 -0.37 1.64 -1.82
C TYR A 54 -0.38 0.89 -0.51
N LYS A 55 -1.48 1.01 0.23
CA LYS A 55 -1.80 0.13 1.35
C LYS A 55 -3.08 -0.64 1.05
N ILE A 56 -3.14 -1.87 1.54
CA ILE A 56 -4.37 -2.67 1.47
C ILE A 56 -5.26 -2.25 2.65
N ILE A 57 -6.48 -1.79 2.35
CA ILE A 57 -7.45 -1.35 3.36
C ILE A 57 -8.57 -2.35 3.61
N GLY A 58 -8.72 -3.35 2.74
CA GLY A 58 -9.79 -4.34 2.80
C GLY A 58 -9.66 -5.34 1.66
N ILE A 59 -10.56 -6.31 1.63
CA ILE A 59 -10.71 -7.27 0.53
C ILE A 59 -12.10 -7.11 -0.08
N ASP A 60 -12.19 -6.96 -1.40
CA ASP A 60 -13.47 -6.98 -2.09
C ASP A 60 -14.04 -8.41 -2.04
N ILE A 61 -15.16 -8.59 -1.34
CA ILE A 61 -15.76 -9.91 -1.10
C ILE A 61 -16.23 -10.62 -2.37
N ARG A 62 -16.48 -9.89 -3.46
CA ARG A 62 -17.03 -10.44 -4.72
C ARG A 62 -15.91 -10.93 -5.62
N THR A 63 -14.83 -10.16 -5.72
CA THR A 63 -13.68 -10.43 -6.59
C THR A 63 -12.55 -11.15 -5.86
N LYS A 64 -12.57 -11.14 -4.53
CA LYS A 64 -11.49 -11.64 -3.65
C LYS A 64 -10.16 -10.94 -3.90
N GLN A 65 -10.23 -9.66 -4.31
CA GLN A 65 -9.07 -8.82 -4.58
C GLN A 65 -8.83 -7.80 -3.46
N PRO A 66 -7.57 -7.46 -3.16
CA PRO A 66 -7.23 -6.36 -2.26
C PRO A 66 -7.83 -5.03 -2.74
N ILE A 67 -8.44 -4.28 -1.82
CA ILE A 67 -8.81 -2.88 -2.02
C ILE A 67 -7.59 -2.04 -1.64
N LEU A 68 -7.07 -1.28 -2.60
CA LEU A 68 -5.87 -0.47 -2.44
C LEU A 68 -6.25 1.00 -2.20
N GLU A 69 -5.59 1.61 -1.23
CA GLU A 69 -5.60 3.06 -1.01
C GLU A 69 -4.20 3.60 -1.26
N GLU A 70 -4.10 4.68 -2.05
CA GLU A 70 -2.84 5.35 -2.31
C GLU A 70 -2.32 6.01 -1.03
N ILE A 71 -1.04 5.79 -0.73
CA ILE A 71 -0.36 6.41 0.40
C ILE A 71 -0.05 7.85 -0.02
N PRO A 72 -0.61 8.86 0.67
CA PRO A 72 -0.38 10.24 0.30
C PRO A 72 1.09 10.59 0.51
N VAL A 73 1.76 11.03 -0.55
CA VAL A 73 3.08 11.64 -0.47
C VAL A 73 2.92 13.11 -0.10
N TYR A 74 3.21 13.43 1.15
CA TYR A 74 3.22 14.80 1.62
C TYR A 74 4.60 15.43 1.34
N MET A 75 4.70 16.15 0.22
CA MET A 75 5.86 17.01 -0.04
C MET A 75 5.66 18.37 0.63
N SER A 76 6.67 18.81 1.37
CA SER A 76 6.79 20.19 1.84
C SER A 76 6.85 21.18 0.67
N GLU A 77 6.54 22.46 0.92
CA GLU A 77 6.65 23.50 -0.12
C GLU A 77 8.09 23.62 -0.66
N GLU A 78 9.10 23.39 0.19
CA GLU A 78 10.50 23.41 -0.19
C GLU A 78 10.84 22.22 -1.12
N GLU A 79 10.40 21.00 -0.80
CA GLU A 79 10.59 19.84 -1.67
C GLU A 79 9.90 20.00 -3.02
N LYS A 80 8.69 20.58 -3.06
CA LYS A 80 8.00 20.90 -4.32
C LYS A 80 8.81 21.89 -5.16
N ARG A 81 9.39 22.90 -4.52
CA ARG A 81 10.22 23.90 -5.20
C ARG A 81 11.51 23.28 -5.74
N ILE A 82 12.15 22.39 -4.98
CA ILE A 82 13.32 21.65 -5.44
C ILE A 82 12.98 20.78 -6.66
N GLN A 83 11.88 20.02 -6.60
CA GLN A 83 11.44 19.17 -7.70
C GLN A 83 11.14 19.97 -8.98
N GLU A 84 10.53 21.15 -8.86
CA GLU A 84 10.29 22.03 -10.02
C GLU A 84 11.60 22.53 -10.63
N LEU A 85 12.58 22.89 -9.79
CA LEU A 85 13.91 23.30 -10.24
C LEU A 85 14.66 22.15 -10.94
N GLU A 86 14.61 20.93 -10.40
CA GLU A 86 15.19 19.74 -11.01
C GLU A 86 14.57 19.42 -12.37
N ASN A 87 13.24 19.50 -12.48
CA ASN A 87 12.52 19.31 -13.74
C ASN A 87 12.90 20.37 -14.80
N GLN A 88 13.07 21.64 -14.41
CA GLN A 88 13.52 22.69 -15.32
C GLN A 88 14.94 22.43 -15.83
N ILE A 89 15.85 21.98 -14.96
CA ILE A 89 17.21 21.61 -15.35
C ILE A 89 17.17 20.44 -16.35
N LEU A 90 16.37 19.41 -16.09
CA LEU A 90 16.24 18.24 -16.95
C LEU A 90 15.72 18.61 -18.35
N ILE A 91 14.70 19.47 -18.43
CA ILE A 91 14.17 19.97 -19.72
C ILE A 91 15.26 20.74 -20.46
N ALA A 92 15.94 21.67 -19.77
CA ALA A 92 16.99 22.49 -20.39
C ALA A 92 18.19 21.64 -20.86
N GLU A 93 18.51 20.57 -20.16
CA GLU A 93 19.56 19.62 -20.56
C GLU A 93 19.11 18.80 -21.77
N ASN A 94 17.87 18.28 -21.78
CA ASN A 94 17.30 17.58 -22.93
C ASN A 94 17.27 18.45 -24.19
N GLU A 95 16.93 19.74 -24.07
CA GLU A 95 16.96 20.69 -25.17
C GLU A 95 18.38 20.95 -25.69
N LYS A 96 19.38 20.99 -24.79
CA LYS A 96 20.79 21.18 -25.16
C LYS A 96 21.40 19.96 -25.83
N VAL A 97 21.02 18.76 -25.41
CA VAL A 97 21.59 17.49 -25.89
C VAL A 97 20.79 16.92 -27.07
N GLY A 98 19.66 17.54 -27.45
CA GLY A 98 18.91 17.19 -28.65
C GLY A 98 17.97 15.99 -28.49
N GLY A 99 17.50 15.72 -27.27
CA GLY A 99 16.55 14.65 -26.95
C GLY A 99 17.15 13.25 -27.05
N ILE A 100 17.38 12.59 -25.91
CA ILE A 100 17.61 11.15 -25.88
C ILE A 100 16.42 10.52 -25.16
N LEU A 101 15.47 10.05 -25.97
CA LEU A 101 14.49 9.02 -25.63
C LEU A 101 14.82 7.80 -26.50
#